data_AF-A0A0M0LSG1-F1
#
_entry.id   AF-A0A0M0LSG1-F1
#
_cell.length_a   1.000
_cell.length_b   1.000
_cell.length_c   1.000
_cell.angle_alpha   90.00
_cell.angle_beta   90.00
_cell.angle_gamma   90.00
#
_symmetry.space_group_name_H-M   'P 1'
#
loop_
_entity.id
_entity.type
_entity.pdbx_description
1 polymer ?
#
loop_
_entity_poly.entity_id
_entity_poly.type
_entity_poly.pdbx_seq_one_letter_code
_entity_poly.pdbx_strand_id
1 'polypeptide(L)'
;MIVGVTKGFEYKMRFVYAHFPINVTMANKGTRVEIRNFLGEKIVRVVECDPGVTVTRTVEVKDEIVLVGNDINCVSRTAALIQQICAVKRKDIRKFLDGIYVSAKGNVVKS
;
A
#
# COMPACT_ATOMS: atom_id res chain seq x y z
N MET A 1 14.59 7.79 13.99
CA MET A 1 14.09 9.14 14.33
C MET A 1 14.78 10.27 13.54
N ILE A 2 16.11 10.41 13.53
CA ILE A 2 16.80 11.55 12.86
C ILE A 2 16.46 11.66 11.36
N VAL A 3 16.50 10.54 10.63
CA VAL A 3 16.18 10.53 9.18
C VAL A 3 14.71 10.87 8.91
N GLY A 4 13.81 10.44 9.79
CA GLY A 4 12.37 10.65 9.64
C GLY A 4 11.98 12.13 9.70
N VAL A 5 12.57 12.89 10.62
CA VAL A 5 12.28 14.33 10.77
C VAL A 5 13.01 15.20 9.75
N THR A 6 14.13 14.73 9.20
CA THR A 6 14.95 15.50 8.24
C THR A 6 14.58 15.21 6.78
N LYS A 7 14.27 13.95 6.45
CA LYS A 7 14.05 13.50 5.07
C LYS A 7 12.69 12.83 4.84
N GLY A 8 12.00 12.39 5.89
CA GLY A 8 10.79 11.58 5.79
C GLY A 8 11.03 10.19 5.18
N PHE A 9 10.06 9.29 5.32
CA PHE A 9 10.08 7.97 4.69
C PHE A 9 8.99 7.86 3.62
N GLU A 10 9.35 7.24 2.50
CA GLU A 10 8.47 7.00 1.36
C GLU A 10 8.53 5.52 0.97
N TYR A 11 7.39 4.84 1.03
CA TYR A 11 7.25 3.44 0.61
C TYR A 11 6.33 3.38 -0.58
N LYS A 12 6.83 2.87 -1.70
CA LYS A 12 6.03 2.65 -2.91
C LYS A 12 5.52 1.23 -2.90
N MET A 13 4.22 1.06 -3.17
CA MET A 13 3.61 -0.25 -3.33
C MET A 13 2.92 -0.36 -4.70
N ARG A 14 3.14 -1.48 -5.39
CA ARG A 14 2.52 -1.76 -6.68
C ARG A 14 1.48 -2.86 -6.59
N PHE A 15 0.42 -2.69 -7.39
CA PHE A 15 -0.64 -3.66 -7.52
C PHE A 15 -0.28 -4.63 -8.64
N VAL A 16 -0.26 -5.92 -8.31
CA VAL A 16 -0.02 -7.00 -9.24
C VAL A 16 -1.31 -7.76 -9.38
N TYR A 17 -1.79 -7.90 -10.62
CA TYR A 17 -2.99 -8.66 -10.91
C TYR A 17 -2.88 -9.34 -12.28
N ALA A 18 -3.51 -10.50 -12.44
CA ALA A 18 -3.55 -11.24 -13.71
C ALA A 18 -4.79 -10.90 -14.55
N HIS A 19 -5.98 -10.97 -13.95
CA HIS A 19 -7.25 -10.87 -14.68
C HIS A 19 -8.22 -9.83 -14.10
N PHE A 20 -8.39 -9.79 -12.78
CA PHE A 20 -9.28 -8.84 -12.13
C PHE A 20 -8.48 -7.60 -11.69
N PRO A 21 -8.74 -6.41 -12.25
CA PRO A 21 -8.03 -5.19 -11.85
C PRO A 21 -8.41 -4.81 -10.41
N ILE A 22 -7.38 -4.52 -9.60
CA ILE A 22 -7.55 -4.15 -8.19
C ILE A 22 -7.88 -2.66 -8.11
N ASN A 23 -9.01 -2.33 -7.47
CA ASN A 23 -9.44 -0.94 -7.28
C ASN A 23 -9.09 -0.48 -5.88
N VAL A 24 -8.22 0.51 -5.76
CA VAL A 24 -7.83 1.10 -4.48
C VAL A 24 -8.33 2.53 -4.40
N THR A 25 -9.07 2.84 -3.34
CA THR A 25 -9.62 4.17 -3.05
C THR A 25 -9.17 4.63 -1.68
N MET A 26 -8.69 5.88 -1.60
CA MET A 26 -8.28 6.51 -0.34
C MET A 26 -9.46 7.29 0.23
N ALA A 27 -9.84 6.98 1.46
CA ALA A 27 -10.85 7.68 2.24
C ALA A 27 -10.18 8.49 3.37
N ASN A 28 -10.96 9.40 4.00
CA ASN A 28 -10.52 10.19 5.16
C ASN A 28 -9.16 10.90 4.95
N LYS A 29 -9.00 11.59 3.81
CA LYS A 29 -7.77 12.33 3.46
C LYS A 29 -6.49 11.48 3.45
N GLY A 30 -6.60 10.19 3.09
CA GLY A 30 -5.44 9.30 2.95
C GLY A 30 -5.07 8.51 4.21
N THR A 31 -5.93 8.52 5.25
CA THR A 31 -5.77 7.73 6.48
C THR A 31 -6.47 6.37 6.43
N ARG A 32 -7.33 6.15 5.44
CA ARG A 32 -8.05 4.89 5.25
C ARG A 32 -7.93 4.43 3.80
N VAL A 33 -7.55 3.18 3.60
CA VAL A 33 -7.38 2.57 2.28
C VAL A 33 -8.46 1.51 2.10
N GLU A 34 -9.26 1.64 1.06
CA GLU A 34 -10.25 0.64 0.68
C GLU A 34 -9.81 -0.07 -0.61
N ILE A 35 -9.72 -1.39 -0.54
CA ILE A 35 -9.35 -2.26 -1.67
C ILE A 35 -10.59 -3.05 -2.08
N ARG A 36 -10.95 -2.93 -3.35
CA ARG A 36 -12.12 -3.56 -3.97
C ARG A 36 -11.68 -4.44 -5.13
N ASN A 37 -12.53 -5.41 -5.46
CA ASN A 37 -12.35 -6.32 -6.59
C ASN A 37 -11.05 -7.17 -6.53
N PHE A 38 -10.53 -7.40 -5.33
CA PHE A 38 -9.37 -8.29 -5.16
C PHE A 38 -9.77 -9.72 -5.54
N LEU A 39 -9.11 -10.30 -6.54
CA LEU A 39 -9.40 -11.63 -7.08
C LEU A 39 -10.86 -11.82 -7.58
N GLY A 40 -11.58 -10.74 -7.88
CA GLY A 40 -13.00 -10.77 -8.25
C GLY A 40 -13.97 -10.93 -7.07
N GLU A 41 -13.49 -10.78 -5.83
CA GLU A 41 -14.34 -10.81 -4.64
C GLU A 41 -15.24 -9.56 -4.55
N LYS A 42 -16.48 -9.74 -4.07
CA LYS A 42 -17.39 -8.64 -3.74
C LYS A 42 -17.08 -7.94 -2.42
N ILE A 43 -16.18 -8.52 -1.61
CA ILE A 43 -15.83 -8.02 -0.29
C ILE A 43 -14.92 -6.78 -0.44
N VAL A 44 -15.24 -5.72 0.29
CA VAL A 44 -14.38 -4.54 0.40
C VAL A 44 -13.43 -4.74 1.58
N ARG A 45 -12.12 -4.71 1.31
CA ARG A 45 -11.09 -4.83 2.33
C ARG A 45 -10.66 -3.43 2.74
N VAL A 46 -10.78 -3.11 4.03
CA VAL A 46 -10.46 -1.79 4.57
C VAL A 46 -9.23 -1.90 5.46
N VAL A 47 -8.28 -1.00 5.26
CA VAL A 47 -7.10 -0.85 6.12
C VAL A 47 -7.09 0.58 6.67
N GLU A 48 -7.04 0.68 7.99
CA GLU A 48 -6.77 1.94 8.68
C GLU A 48 -5.26 2.13 8.79
N CYS A 49 -4.79 3.31 8.38
CA CYS A 49 -3.38 3.65 8.44
C CYS A 49 -3.00 4.07 9.85
N ASP A 50 -1.75 3.82 10.20
CA ASP A 50 -1.22 4.30 11.47
C ASP A 50 -1.19 5.83 11.54
N PRO A 51 -1.31 6.41 12.75
CA PRO A 51 -1.30 7.85 12.92
C PRO A 51 -0.01 8.46 12.38
N GLY A 52 -0.15 9.52 11.58
CA GLY A 52 0.98 10.21 10.94
C GLY A 52 1.47 9.58 9.63
N VAL A 53 0.79 8.55 9.12
CA VAL A 53 1.01 8.00 7.78
C VAL A 53 -0.08 8.48 6.84
N THR A 54 0.31 9.02 5.70
CA THR A 54 -0.60 9.42 4.63
C THR A 54 -0.36 8.55 3.42
N VAL A 55 -1.44 8.02 2.85
CA VAL A 55 -1.40 7.22 1.62
C VAL A 55 -1.92 8.05 0.45
N THR A 56 -1.12 8.18 -0.59
CA THR A 56 -1.47 8.89 -1.83
C THR A 56 -1.36 7.96 -3.03
N ARG A 57 -2.11 8.26 -4.08
CA ARG A 57 -2.00 7.57 -5.36
C ARG A 57 -1.02 8.31 -6.25
N THR A 58 -0.05 7.61 -6.85
CA THR A 58 0.84 8.22 -7.83
C THR A 58 0.05 8.55 -9.09
N VAL A 59 0.26 9.73 -9.66
CA VAL A 59 -0.31 10.11 -10.97
C VAL A 59 0.56 9.60 -12.12
N GLU A 60 1.87 9.55 -11.90
CA GLU A 60 2.89 9.17 -12.89
C GLU A 60 2.88 7.68 -13.24
N VAL A 61 2.67 6.83 -12.24
CA VAL A 61 2.74 5.37 -12.39
C VAL A 61 1.37 4.78 -12.10
N LYS A 62 0.83 4.08 -13.10
CA LYS A 62 -0.42 3.35 -12.96
C LYS A 62 -0.25 2.23 -11.91
N ASP A 63 -1.31 2.00 -11.15
CA ASP A 63 -1.42 0.87 -10.21
C ASP A 63 -0.33 0.89 -9.12
N GLU A 64 0.01 2.11 -8.65
CA GLU A 64 0.94 2.37 -7.57
C GLU A 64 0.33 3.27 -6.50
N ILE A 65 0.65 2.99 -5.24
CA ILE A 65 0.38 3.86 -4.09
C ILE A 65 1.67 4.16 -3.35
N VAL A 66 1.69 5.32 -2.73
CA VAL A 66 2.83 5.81 -1.96
C VAL A 66 2.36 6.05 -0.54
N LEU A 67 3.07 5.46 0.41
CA LEU A 67 2.91 5.70 1.83
C LEU A 67 4.00 6.65 2.28
N VAL A 68 3.60 7.77 2.85
CA VAL A 68 4.51 8.80 3.36
C VAL A 68 4.30 8.98 4.85
N GLY A 69 5.39 9.06 5.60
CA GLY A 69 5.34 9.36 7.03
C GLY A 69 6.71 9.62 7.62
N ASN A 70 6.73 10.12 8.85
CA ASN A 70 7.98 10.46 9.55
C ASN A 70 8.53 9.30 10.37
N ASP A 71 7.69 8.34 10.77
CA ASP A 71 8.12 7.14 11.48
C ASP A 71 8.16 5.93 10.55
N ILE A 72 9.34 5.33 10.43
CA ILE A 72 9.57 4.12 9.62
C ILE A 72 8.73 2.94 10.10
N ASN A 73 8.50 2.81 11.41
CA ASN A 73 7.76 1.69 11.96
C ASN A 73 6.28 1.78 11.58
N CYS A 74 5.68 2.97 11.69
CA CYS A 74 4.29 3.22 11.29
C CYS A 74 4.11 3.04 9.77
N VAL A 75 5.01 3.59 8.96
CA VAL A 75 4.94 3.45 7.49
C VAL A 75 5.11 1.98 7.08
N SER A 76 6.09 1.27 7.66
CA SER A 76 6.32 -0.14 7.35
C SER A 76 5.20 -1.05 7.84
N ARG A 77 4.61 -0.76 9.01
CA ARG A 77 3.47 -1.52 9.55
C ARG A 77 2.22 -1.32 8.69
N THR A 78 1.92 -0.09 8.30
CA THR A 78 0.80 0.22 7.39
C THR A 78 0.97 -0.50 6.05
N ALA A 79 2.17 -0.47 5.46
CA ALA A 79 2.46 -1.21 4.23
C ALA A 79 2.29 -2.74 4.40
N ALA A 80 2.74 -3.29 5.53
CA ALA A 80 2.58 -4.71 5.83
C ALA A 80 1.10 -5.11 5.99
N LEU A 81 0.28 -4.27 6.65
CA LEU A 81 -1.16 -4.51 6.81
C LEU A 81 -1.88 -4.56 5.45
N ILE A 82 -1.55 -3.63 4.54
CA ILE A 82 -2.08 -3.63 3.17
C ILE A 82 -1.70 -4.92 2.43
N GLN A 83 -0.45 -5.37 2.54
CA GLN A 83 -0.02 -6.60 1.90
C GLN A 83 -0.71 -7.84 2.51
N GLN A 84 -0.81 -7.92 3.85
CA GLN A 84 -1.42 -9.04 4.56
C GLN A 84 -2.92 -9.17 4.28
N ILE A 85 -3.65 -8.06 4.21
CA ILE A 85 -5.07 -8.10 3.89
C ILE A 85 -5.30 -8.54 2.44
N CYS A 86 -4.36 -8.28 1.54
CA CYS A 86 -4.37 -8.75 0.15
C CYS A 86 -3.71 -10.11 -0.05
N ALA A 87 -3.54 -10.93 1.00
CA ALA A 87 -3.00 -12.28 0.84
C ALA A 87 -4.04 -13.23 0.24
N VAL A 88 -3.65 -13.94 -0.83
CA VAL A 88 -4.45 -15.01 -1.43
C VAL A 88 -4.56 -16.19 -0.45
N LYS A 89 -5.79 -16.64 -0.18
CA LYS A 89 -6.06 -17.79 0.70
C LYS A 89 -6.68 -18.94 -0.10
N ARG A 90 -6.39 -20.19 0.32
CA ARG A 90 -6.98 -21.43 -0.23
C ARG A 90 -6.76 -21.64 -1.75
N LYS A 91 -5.68 -21.07 -2.30
CA LYS A 91 -5.21 -21.27 -3.69
C LYS A 91 -3.68 -21.42 -3.71
N ASP A 92 -3.10 -21.91 -4.82
CA ASP A 92 -1.64 -21.98 -4.97
C ASP A 92 -1.06 -20.57 -5.17
N ILE A 93 -0.33 -20.10 -4.17
CA ILE A 93 0.32 -18.77 -4.14
C ILE A 93 1.40 -18.61 -5.22
N ARG A 94 1.90 -19.69 -5.81
CA ARG A 94 2.90 -19.64 -6.89
C ARG A 94 2.27 -19.33 -8.24
N LYS A 95 0.98 -19.62 -8.38
CA LYS A 95 0.20 -19.35 -9.61
C LYS A 95 -0.61 -18.07 -9.48
N PHE A 96 -1.22 -17.85 -8.32
CA PHE A 96 -1.99 -16.64 -8.01
C PHE A 96 -1.10 -15.65 -7.26
N LEU A 97 -0.32 -14.89 -8.03
CA LEU A 97 0.59 -13.86 -7.52
C LEU A 97 -0.12 -12.50 -7.28
N ASP A 98 -1.44 -12.45 -7.45
CA ASP A 98 -2.25 -11.25 -7.26
C ASP A 98 -2.05 -10.68 -5.85
N GLY A 99 -1.77 -9.38 -5.75
CA GLY A 99 -1.45 -8.76 -4.47
C GLY A 99 -0.97 -7.32 -4.58
N ILE A 100 -0.71 -6.71 -3.43
CA ILE A 100 -0.11 -5.38 -3.32
C ILE A 100 1.22 -5.53 -2.60
N TYR A 101 2.31 -5.17 -3.27
CA TYR A 101 3.67 -5.42 -2.78
C TYR A 101 4.49 -4.13 -2.71
N VAL A 102 5.37 -4.03 -1.72
CA VAL A 102 6.34 -2.94 -1.63
C VAL A 102 7.36 -3.06 -2.76
N SER A 103 7.38 -2.08 -3.67
CA SER A 103 8.28 -2.04 -4.81
C SER A 103 9.59 -1.31 -4.48
N ALA A 104 9.52 -0.25 -3.69
CA ALA A 104 10.67 0.55 -3.30
C ALA A 104 10.49 1.11 -1.88
N LYS A 105 11.62 1.24 -1.18
CA LYS A 105 11.72 1.93 0.10
C LYS A 105 12.72 3.07 -0.08
N GLY A 106 12.31 4.27 0.25
CA GLY A 106 13.13 5.46 0.10
C GLY A 106 12.75 6.56 1.08
N ASN A 107 13.25 7.75 0.81
CA ASN A 107 12.97 8.95 1.57
C ASN A 107 12.26 9.96 0.67
N VAL A 108 11.43 10.81 1.28
CA VAL A 108 10.68 11.85 0.55
C VAL A 108 11.65 12.88 -0.04
N VAL A 109 12.60 13.35 0.77
CA VAL A 109 13.68 14.23 0.31
C VAL A 109 14.83 13.37 -0.21
N LYS A 110 15.00 13.38 -1.53
CA LYS A 110 16.16 12.76 -2.20
C LYS A 110 17.37 13.68 -2.02
N SER A 111 18.51 13.10 -1.64
CA SER A 111 19.79 13.82 -1.52
C SER A 111 20.49 13.93 -2.86
#